data_AF-A0A809S2K3-F1
#
_entry.id   AF-A0A809S2K3-F1
#
_cell.length_a   1.000
_cell.length_b   1.000
_cell.length_c   1.000
_cell.angle_alpha   90.00
_cell.angle_beta   90.00
_cell.angle_gamma   90.00
#
_symmetry.space_group_name_H-M   'P 1'
#
loop_
_entity.id
_entity.type
_entity.pdbx_description
1 polymer ?
#
loop_
_entity_poly.entity_id
_entity_poly.type
_entity_poly.pdbx_seq_one_letter_code
_entity_poly.pdbx_strand_id
1 'polypeptide(L)'
;MNMRGFTLIELVTAMVLTGILAAAAAVFLRVPIAGYFDVARRAALTDIADLAVRRLARDVQTALPNSVRVAGACNGAAPCYLEYLEVRTGGRYREEPSGVGGMLCPANAVPLYNDALTIGVADTCLRSLGPVPDLASIAAGGAGDYLVVYNLGPGNAGADAYASGPATGGNKSRITAVAAGAGPNPEDRIDFQSLAFPLASPDSRFQIVSGPVSYVCDPAAQTLTRRWGYAISAAQPVPPAGGASALLATGVTQCSFAYAPNAVAQRNGIVSIRLQLSQADPSGTTERVTLFSQAHVSNVP
;
A
#
# COMPACT_ATOMS: atom_id res chain seq x y z
N MET A 1 58.82 -17.05 58.98
CA MET A 1 58.12 -16.46 57.82
C MET A 1 59.05 -15.44 57.20
N ASN A 2 59.75 -15.78 56.11
CA ASN A 2 60.60 -14.81 55.39
C ASN A 2 59.70 -14.01 54.45
N MET A 3 59.36 -12.78 54.84
CA MET A 3 58.79 -11.79 53.92
C MET A 3 59.86 -11.42 52.90
N ARG A 4 59.81 -12.03 51.70
CA ARG A 4 60.61 -11.60 50.56
C ARG A 4 59.99 -10.30 50.03
N GLY A 5 60.68 -9.18 50.25
CA GLY A 5 60.31 -7.90 49.66
C GLY A 5 60.60 -7.88 48.16
N PHE A 6 59.65 -7.36 47.38
CA PHE A 6 59.77 -7.16 45.93
C PHE A 6 60.87 -6.12 45.63
N THR A 7 61.69 -6.36 44.61
CA THR A 7 62.69 -5.36 44.19
C THR A 7 62.05 -4.32 43.27
N LEU A 8 62.56 -3.09 43.28
CA LEU A 8 62.05 -2.00 42.44
C LEU A 8 62.12 -2.36 40.94
N ILE A 9 63.14 -3.12 40.54
CA ILE A 9 63.28 -3.66 39.18
C ILE A 9 62.14 -4.61 38.82
N GLU A 10 61.77 -5.51 39.74
CA GLU A 10 60.71 -6.50 39.52
C GLU A 10 59.33 -5.84 39.38
N LEU A 11 59.10 -4.73 40.09
CA LEU A 11 57.87 -3.95 39.97
C LEU A 11 57.80 -3.18 38.65
N VAL A 12 58.92 -2.57 38.22
CA VAL A 12 58.98 -1.85 36.93
C VAL A 12 58.80 -2.81 35.76
N THR A 13 59.44 -3.97 35.75
CA THR A 13 59.28 -4.95 34.66
C THR A 13 57.85 -5.50 34.59
N ALA A 14 57.20 -5.75 35.73
CA ALA A 14 55.80 -6.16 35.78
C ALA A 14 54.84 -5.11 35.18
N MET A 15 55.03 -3.83 35.51
CA MET A 15 54.22 -2.74 34.95
C MET A 15 54.42 -2.60 33.43
N VAL A 16 55.65 -2.70 32.94
CA VAL A 16 55.95 -2.62 31.50
C VAL A 16 55.34 -3.81 30.75
N LEU A 17 55.51 -5.03 31.25
CA LEU A 17 54.98 -6.23 30.62
C LEU A 17 53.45 -6.24 30.60
N THR A 18 52.80 -5.86 31.71
CA THR A 18 51.34 -5.75 31.76
C THR A 18 50.81 -4.67 30.82
N GLY A 19 51.51 -3.54 30.69
CA GLY A 19 51.19 -2.49 29.72
C GLY A 19 51.24 -2.97 28.26
N ILE A 20 52.29 -3.70 27.88
CA ILE A 20 52.43 -4.26 26.52
C ILE A 20 51.33 -5.29 26.25
N LEU A 21 51.08 -6.19 27.20
CA LEU A 21 50.04 -7.22 27.06
C LEU A 21 48.64 -6.62 26.99
N ALA A 22 48.34 -5.60 27.80
CA ALA A 22 47.07 -4.89 27.77
C ALA A 22 46.86 -4.15 26.43
N ALA A 23 47.91 -3.48 25.91
CA ALA A 23 47.84 -2.81 24.62
C ALA A 23 47.63 -3.80 23.46
N ALA A 24 48.35 -4.92 23.47
CA ALA A 24 48.17 -5.99 22.48
C ALA A 24 46.73 -6.55 22.54
N ALA A 25 46.24 -6.88 23.73
CA ALA A 25 44.89 -7.39 23.93
C ALA A 25 43.82 -6.38 23.45
N ALA A 26 44.00 -5.08 23.71
CA ALA A 26 43.06 -4.04 23.27
C ALA A 26 42.95 -3.97 21.73
N VAL A 27 44.08 -4.10 21.00
CA VAL A 27 44.08 -4.12 19.53
C VAL A 27 43.37 -5.37 19.01
N PHE A 28 43.64 -6.54 19.60
CA PHE A 28 43.03 -7.80 19.18
C PHE A 28 41.51 -7.87 19.46
N LEU A 29 41.03 -7.25 20.55
CA LEU A 29 39.60 -7.25 20.89
C LEU A 29 38.77 -6.26 20.06
N ARG A 30 39.39 -5.22 19.51
CA ARG A 30 38.67 -4.19 18.74
C ARG A 30 38.02 -4.75 17.47
N VAL A 31 38.72 -5.60 16.72
CA VAL A 31 38.23 -6.18 15.45
C VAL A 31 37.00 -7.06 15.63
N PRO A 32 36.97 -8.06 16.54
CA PRO A 32 35.78 -8.90 16.72
C PRO A 32 34.59 -8.13 17.29
N ILE A 33 34.81 -7.12 18.16
CA ILE A 33 33.73 -6.27 18.68
C ILE A 33 33.14 -5.39 17.56
N ALA A 34 33.97 -4.76 16.73
CA ALA A 34 33.51 -3.99 15.58
C ALA A 34 32.73 -4.87 14.61
N GLY A 35 33.26 -6.05 14.27
CA GLY A 35 32.59 -7.02 13.40
C GLY A 35 31.23 -7.48 13.94
N TYR A 36 31.08 -7.64 15.26
CA TYR A 36 29.78 -7.94 15.86
C TYR A 36 28.74 -6.84 15.60
N PHE A 37 29.13 -5.56 15.79
CA PHE A 37 28.23 -4.44 15.55
C PHE A 37 27.91 -4.24 14.07
N ASP A 38 28.87 -4.49 13.17
CA ASP A 38 28.65 -4.41 11.73
C ASP A 38 27.63 -5.47 11.29
N VAL A 39 27.77 -6.71 11.75
CA VAL A 39 26.79 -7.78 11.48
C VAL A 39 25.41 -7.41 12.02
N ALA A 40 25.32 -6.89 13.24
CA ALA A 40 24.06 -6.49 13.84
C ALA A 40 23.37 -5.35 13.06
N ARG A 41 24.16 -4.36 12.60
CA ARG A 41 23.67 -3.22 11.81
C ARG A 41 23.17 -3.66 10.43
N ARG A 42 23.91 -4.53 9.76
CA ARG A 42 23.51 -5.13 8.48
C ARG A 42 22.21 -5.91 8.59
N ALA A 43 22.08 -6.70 9.66
CA ALA A 43 20.87 -7.46 9.94
C ALA A 43 19.67 -6.52 10.10
N ALA A 44 19.80 -5.50 10.95
CA ALA A 44 18.73 -4.52 11.17
C ALA A 44 18.32 -3.77 9.88
N LEU A 45 19.29 -3.34 9.06
CA LEU A 45 18.99 -2.71 7.76
C LEU A 45 18.26 -3.65 6.80
N THR A 46 18.67 -4.92 6.77
CA THR A 46 18.04 -5.94 5.93
C THR A 46 16.61 -6.22 6.38
N ASP A 47 16.38 -6.34 7.68
CA ASP A 47 15.05 -6.59 8.26
C ASP A 47 14.09 -5.43 8.00
N ILE A 48 14.53 -4.19 8.19
CA ILE A 48 13.71 -2.99 7.89
C ILE A 48 13.33 -2.96 6.41
N ALA A 49 14.31 -3.20 5.52
CA ALA A 49 14.05 -3.19 4.09
C ALA A 49 13.10 -4.31 3.65
N ASP A 50 13.29 -5.53 4.15
CA ASP A 50 12.45 -6.68 3.83
C ASP A 50 11.02 -6.49 4.34
N LEU A 51 10.85 -6.02 5.58
CA LEU A 51 9.52 -5.74 6.14
C LEU A 51 8.79 -4.65 5.34
N ALA A 52 9.47 -3.55 5.01
CA ALA A 52 8.89 -2.44 4.27
C ALA A 52 8.45 -2.88 2.86
N VAL A 53 9.31 -3.63 2.16
CA VAL A 53 9.04 -4.12 0.81
C VAL A 53 7.95 -5.19 0.80
N ARG A 54 7.96 -6.14 1.74
CA ARG A 54 6.89 -7.15 1.86
C ARG A 54 5.54 -6.54 2.19
N ARG A 55 5.51 -5.52 3.05
CA ARG A 55 4.29 -4.79 3.32
C ARG A 55 3.79 -4.09 2.06
N LEU A 56 4.65 -3.36 1.35
CA LEU A 56 4.30 -2.72 0.08
C LEU A 56 3.74 -3.73 -0.92
N ALA A 57 4.43 -4.87 -1.10
CA ALA A 57 4.05 -5.90 -2.04
C ALA A 57 2.66 -6.51 -1.72
N ARG A 58 2.33 -6.71 -0.44
CA ARG A 58 1.00 -7.19 -0.02
C ARG A 58 -0.08 -6.11 -0.18
N ASP A 59 0.20 -4.90 0.26
CA ASP A 59 -0.73 -3.78 0.18
C ASP A 59 -1.10 -3.49 -1.30
N VAL A 60 -0.16 -3.59 -2.22
CA VAL A 60 -0.42 -3.40 -3.67
C VAL A 60 -1.30 -4.50 -4.28
N GLN A 61 -1.42 -5.68 -3.65
CA GLN A 61 -2.32 -6.74 -4.13
C GLN A 61 -3.81 -6.41 -3.91
N THR A 62 -4.12 -5.46 -3.02
CA THR A 62 -5.49 -4.95 -2.82
C THR A 62 -5.78 -3.74 -3.72
N ALA A 63 -4.92 -3.42 -4.69
CA ALA A 63 -5.18 -2.34 -5.63
C ALA A 63 -6.40 -2.64 -6.51
N LEU A 64 -7.22 -1.61 -6.73
CA LEU A 64 -8.27 -1.63 -7.74
C LEU A 64 -7.61 -1.91 -9.10
N PRO A 65 -8.16 -2.82 -9.91
CA PRO A 65 -7.66 -3.12 -11.25
C PRO A 65 -7.39 -1.85 -12.04
N ASN A 66 -6.22 -1.73 -12.66
CA ASN A 66 -5.79 -0.58 -13.45
C ASN A 66 -5.71 0.77 -12.68
N SER A 67 -5.66 0.76 -11.34
CA SER A 67 -5.56 2.00 -10.54
C SER A 67 -4.14 2.36 -10.10
N VAL A 68 -3.18 1.45 -10.25
CA VAL A 68 -1.79 1.71 -9.86
C VAL A 68 -1.19 2.76 -10.78
N ARG A 69 -0.58 3.79 -10.21
CA ARG A 69 0.14 4.84 -10.92
C ARG A 69 1.39 5.27 -10.16
N VAL A 70 2.38 5.73 -10.91
CA VAL A 70 3.66 6.20 -10.39
C VAL A 70 3.89 7.63 -10.85
N ALA A 71 4.36 8.49 -9.94
CA ALA A 71 4.72 9.86 -10.22
C ALA A 71 6.03 10.25 -9.52
N GLY A 72 6.57 11.40 -9.90
CA GLY A 72 7.90 11.86 -9.51
C GLY A 72 8.99 11.41 -10.48
N ALA A 73 10.24 11.75 -10.17
CA ALA A 73 11.36 11.43 -11.05
C ALA A 73 11.78 9.95 -10.96
N CYS A 74 11.59 9.32 -9.80
CA CYS A 74 11.82 7.87 -9.59
C CYS A 74 13.17 7.34 -10.08
N ASN A 75 14.20 8.20 -10.09
CA ASN A 75 15.53 7.92 -10.63
C ASN A 75 16.52 7.39 -9.56
N GLY A 76 16.02 6.99 -8.40
CA GLY A 76 16.84 6.58 -7.26
C GLY A 76 17.06 7.71 -6.26
N ALA A 77 17.43 8.91 -6.69
CA ALA A 77 17.88 9.99 -5.80
C ALA A 77 16.81 11.05 -5.48
N ALA A 78 15.74 11.12 -6.28
CA ALA A 78 14.65 12.06 -6.12
C ALA A 78 13.38 11.37 -5.58
N PRO A 79 12.43 12.13 -5.00
CA PRO A 79 11.19 11.57 -4.50
C PRO A 79 10.41 10.78 -5.57
N CYS A 80 9.85 9.66 -5.14
CA CYS A 80 9.07 8.75 -5.98
C CYS A 80 7.79 8.35 -5.26
N TYR A 81 6.69 8.32 -5.99
CA TYR A 81 5.35 8.15 -5.44
C TYR A 81 4.64 7.02 -6.17
N LEU A 82 4.31 5.95 -5.46
CA LEU A 82 3.42 4.90 -5.97
C LEU A 82 2.06 5.06 -5.31
N GLU A 83 1.02 5.23 -6.11
CA GLU A 83 -0.35 5.37 -5.63
C GLU A 83 -1.25 4.32 -6.27
N TYR A 84 -2.23 3.84 -5.51
CA TYR A 84 -3.33 3.01 -6.02
C TYR A 84 -4.59 3.28 -5.21
N LEU A 85 -5.74 2.84 -5.74
CA LEU A 85 -7.00 2.85 -5.01
C LEU A 85 -7.15 1.51 -4.28
N GLU A 86 -7.27 1.53 -2.96
CA GLU A 86 -7.38 0.32 -2.14
C GLU A 86 -8.81 -0.25 -2.21
N VAL A 87 -8.93 -1.50 -2.65
CA VAL A 87 -10.17 -2.27 -2.63
C VAL A 87 -10.37 -2.82 -1.22
N ARG A 88 -11.51 -2.48 -0.63
CA ARG A 88 -11.96 -3.04 0.65
C ARG A 88 -12.65 -4.39 0.44
N THR A 89 -13.59 -4.43 -0.50
CA THR A 89 -14.36 -5.61 -0.85
C THR A 89 -14.94 -5.45 -2.25
N GLY A 90 -15.68 -6.45 -2.73
CA GLY A 90 -16.34 -6.41 -4.02
C GLY A 90 -17.28 -7.60 -4.19
N GLY A 91 -17.94 -7.67 -5.33
CA GLY A 91 -18.90 -8.71 -5.61
C GLY A 91 -19.35 -8.66 -7.06
N ARG A 92 -20.45 -9.36 -7.34
CA ARG A 92 -21.15 -9.25 -8.61
C ARG A 92 -22.47 -8.54 -8.39
N TYR A 93 -22.85 -7.63 -9.26
CA TYR A 93 -24.17 -6.99 -9.25
C TYR A 93 -25.14 -7.78 -10.14
N ARG A 94 -26.43 -7.58 -9.91
CA ARG A 94 -27.48 -8.15 -10.78
C ARG A 94 -27.65 -7.34 -12.05
N GLU A 95 -27.72 -8.02 -13.19
CA GLU A 95 -28.11 -7.43 -14.48
C GLU A 95 -29.59 -7.66 -14.81
N GLU A 96 -30.21 -8.68 -14.22
CA GLU A 96 -31.61 -9.02 -14.45
C GLU A 96 -32.46 -8.91 -13.17
N PRO A 97 -33.71 -8.43 -13.26
CA PRO A 97 -34.62 -8.34 -12.13
C PRO A 97 -34.95 -9.70 -11.50
N SER A 98 -35.27 -9.69 -10.20
CA SER A 98 -35.58 -10.89 -9.38
C SER A 98 -36.94 -11.52 -9.65
N GLY A 99 -37.82 -10.83 -10.38
CA GLY A 99 -39.14 -11.32 -10.78
C GLY A 99 -40.16 -11.50 -9.66
N VAL A 100 -39.81 -11.35 -8.37
CA VAL A 100 -40.75 -11.55 -7.23
C VAL A 100 -40.46 -10.59 -6.06
N GLY A 101 -41.44 -9.75 -5.69
CA GLY A 101 -41.60 -9.14 -4.35
C GLY A 101 -40.55 -8.12 -3.85
N GLY A 102 -41.02 -6.98 -3.32
CA GLY A 102 -40.28 -5.72 -3.23
C GLY A 102 -39.04 -5.63 -2.33
N MET A 103 -37.91 -5.31 -2.97
CA MET A 103 -37.05 -4.21 -2.55
C MET A 103 -36.78 -3.37 -3.80
N LEU A 104 -36.72 -2.05 -3.64
CA LEU A 104 -36.74 -1.10 -4.75
C LEU A 104 -35.37 -0.43 -4.88
N CYS A 105 -34.74 -0.50 -6.04
CA CYS A 105 -33.56 0.29 -6.37
C CYS A 105 -33.83 1.25 -7.53
N PRO A 106 -34.06 2.56 -7.29
CA PRO A 106 -34.22 3.30 -6.02
C PRO A 106 -35.50 2.96 -5.26
N ALA A 107 -35.54 3.23 -3.96
CA ALA A 107 -36.81 3.28 -3.23
C ALA A 107 -37.75 4.27 -3.94
N ASN A 108 -38.92 3.79 -4.41
CA ASN A 108 -39.99 4.54 -5.10
C ASN A 108 -40.01 4.54 -6.65
N ALA A 109 -39.26 3.68 -7.35
CA ALA A 109 -39.45 3.51 -8.80
C ALA A 109 -40.69 2.64 -9.13
N VAL A 110 -41.60 3.18 -9.95
CA VAL A 110 -42.77 2.49 -10.53
C VAL A 110 -42.60 2.54 -12.07
N PRO A 111 -42.78 1.45 -12.84
CA PRO A 111 -43.37 0.16 -12.47
C PRO A 111 -42.34 -0.98 -12.28
N LEU A 112 -42.62 -1.79 -11.25
CA LEU A 112 -42.30 -3.22 -11.06
C LEU A 112 -40.91 -3.73 -11.55
N TYR A 113 -40.03 -3.93 -10.57
CA TYR A 113 -38.78 -4.73 -10.59
C TYR A 113 -37.54 -4.08 -11.23
N ASN A 114 -36.67 -3.50 -10.41
CA ASN A 114 -35.26 -3.32 -10.80
C ASN A 114 -34.31 -3.36 -9.59
N ASP A 115 -34.12 -4.54 -9.00
CA ASP A 115 -32.94 -4.82 -8.16
C ASP A 115 -31.62 -4.84 -9.00
N ALA A 116 -31.75 -4.76 -10.32
CA ALA A 116 -30.67 -4.83 -11.29
C ALA A 116 -30.08 -3.45 -11.59
N LEU A 117 -28.74 -3.38 -11.60
CA LEU A 117 -28.02 -2.17 -12.01
C LEU A 117 -28.17 -1.98 -13.52
N THR A 118 -28.81 -0.89 -13.93
CA THR A 118 -28.99 -0.59 -15.36
C THR A 118 -27.87 0.32 -15.88
N ILE A 119 -26.99 -0.24 -16.70
CA ILE A 119 -25.87 0.49 -17.31
C ILE A 119 -26.38 1.58 -18.26
N GLY A 120 -25.78 2.78 -18.19
CA GLY A 120 -26.17 3.94 -18.98
C GLY A 120 -27.39 4.72 -18.44
N VAL A 121 -28.05 4.23 -17.39
CA VAL A 121 -29.18 4.92 -16.72
C VAL A 121 -28.76 5.31 -15.31
N ALA A 122 -29.19 6.48 -14.85
CA ALA A 122 -28.89 6.92 -13.49
C ALA A 122 -29.60 6.02 -12.47
N ASP A 123 -28.80 5.37 -11.63
CA ASP A 123 -29.28 4.51 -10.56
C ASP A 123 -28.75 5.00 -9.21
N THR A 124 -29.35 4.54 -8.13
CA THR A 124 -28.98 4.90 -6.75
C THR A 124 -28.73 3.69 -5.85
N CYS A 125 -29.01 2.47 -6.31
CA CYS A 125 -28.56 1.28 -5.61
C CYS A 125 -28.44 0.07 -6.51
N LEU A 126 -27.82 -0.97 -5.98
CA LEU A 126 -27.74 -2.28 -6.62
C LEU A 126 -27.87 -3.39 -5.58
N ARG A 127 -28.18 -4.59 -6.08
CA ARG A 127 -28.10 -5.83 -5.31
C ARG A 127 -26.92 -6.67 -5.75
N SER A 128 -26.23 -7.26 -4.78
CA SER A 128 -25.18 -8.24 -5.03
C SER A 128 -25.76 -9.62 -5.35
N LEU A 129 -25.08 -10.35 -6.22
CA LEU A 129 -25.27 -11.78 -6.42
C LEU A 129 -24.50 -12.51 -5.31
N GLY A 130 -25.23 -12.90 -4.27
CA GLY A 130 -24.68 -13.53 -3.07
C GLY A 130 -24.11 -12.52 -2.05
N PRO A 131 -23.64 -13.00 -0.90
CA PRO A 131 -23.14 -12.15 0.18
C PRO A 131 -21.84 -11.44 -0.24
N VAL A 132 -21.75 -10.15 0.06
CA VAL A 132 -20.55 -9.35 -0.09
C VAL A 132 -19.62 -9.64 1.11
N PRO A 133 -18.39 -10.12 0.88
CA PRO A 133 -17.43 -10.34 1.96
C PRO A 133 -17.22 -9.05 2.77
N ASP A 134 -17.20 -9.17 4.10
CA ASP A 134 -16.95 -8.07 5.01
C ASP A 134 -17.82 -6.82 4.77
N LEU A 135 -19.10 -6.99 4.40
CA LEU A 135 -20.05 -5.90 4.16
C LEU A 135 -20.07 -4.84 5.27
N ALA A 136 -19.97 -5.26 6.53
CA ALA A 136 -19.97 -4.37 7.70
C ALA A 136 -18.75 -3.43 7.77
N SER A 137 -17.69 -3.70 7.01
CA SER A 137 -16.48 -2.87 6.96
C SER A 137 -16.62 -1.66 6.02
N ILE A 138 -17.66 -1.65 5.17
CA ILE A 138 -17.89 -0.60 4.19
C ILE A 138 -18.26 0.71 4.91
N ALA A 139 -17.48 1.76 4.67
CA ALA A 139 -17.78 3.08 5.19
C ALA A 139 -18.78 3.78 4.26
N ALA A 140 -19.90 4.28 4.79
CA ALA A 140 -20.92 4.99 4.02
C ALA A 140 -20.95 6.49 4.36
N GLY A 141 -21.51 7.30 3.45
CA GLY A 141 -21.73 8.74 3.65
C GLY A 141 -20.66 9.64 3.05
N GLY A 142 -20.62 10.91 3.50
CA GLY A 142 -19.82 11.99 2.89
C GLY A 142 -18.29 11.79 2.91
N ALA A 143 -17.79 10.93 3.79
CA ALA A 143 -16.39 10.50 3.85
C ALA A 143 -16.23 8.98 3.69
N GLY A 144 -17.29 8.29 3.25
CA GLY A 144 -17.31 6.85 3.01
C GLY A 144 -16.57 6.41 1.74
N ASP A 145 -16.60 5.10 1.53
CA ASP A 145 -16.06 4.37 0.40
C ASP A 145 -16.85 4.66 -0.88
N TYR A 146 -16.29 4.21 -2.01
CA TYR A 146 -16.90 4.33 -3.32
C TYR A 146 -17.18 2.97 -3.95
N LEU A 147 -18.33 2.84 -4.59
CA LEU A 147 -18.64 1.81 -5.54
C LEU A 147 -17.96 2.13 -6.88
N VAL A 148 -17.22 1.18 -7.42
CA VAL A 148 -16.58 1.27 -8.74
C VAL A 148 -17.05 0.11 -9.59
N VAL A 149 -17.38 0.38 -10.85
CA VAL A 149 -17.74 -0.63 -11.85
C VAL A 149 -16.77 -0.50 -13.02
N TYR A 150 -16.19 -1.63 -13.44
CA TYR A 150 -15.41 -1.75 -14.68
C TYR A 150 -14.30 -0.68 -14.86
N ASN A 151 -13.28 -0.70 -14.00
CA ASN A 151 -12.15 0.24 -14.07
C ASN A 151 -11.07 -0.20 -15.08
N LEU A 152 -10.89 0.59 -16.13
CA LEU A 152 -9.83 0.42 -17.13
C LEU A 152 -8.62 1.34 -16.87
N GLY A 153 -8.75 2.28 -15.93
CA GLY A 153 -7.67 3.10 -15.43
C GLY A 153 -7.55 4.48 -16.10
N PRO A 154 -6.52 5.26 -15.73
CA PRO A 154 -6.38 6.66 -16.12
C PRO A 154 -6.48 6.91 -17.63
N GLY A 155 -7.33 7.88 -18.01
CA GLY A 155 -7.51 8.29 -19.41
C GLY A 155 -8.56 7.50 -20.21
N ASN A 156 -9.14 6.44 -19.64
CA ASN A 156 -10.28 5.75 -20.24
C ASN A 156 -11.59 6.47 -19.89
N ALA A 157 -12.16 7.19 -20.86
CA ALA A 157 -13.39 7.94 -20.66
C ALA A 157 -14.52 7.03 -20.16
N GLY A 158 -15.11 7.39 -19.01
CA GLY A 158 -16.18 6.62 -18.39
C GLY A 158 -15.75 5.31 -17.71
N ALA A 159 -14.45 5.02 -17.61
CA ALA A 159 -13.87 3.83 -16.96
C ALA A 159 -12.62 4.15 -16.12
N ASP A 160 -12.50 5.41 -15.68
CA ASP A 160 -11.40 5.94 -14.89
C ASP A 160 -11.90 6.42 -13.52
N ALA A 161 -11.58 5.66 -12.48
CA ALA A 161 -12.00 5.93 -11.11
C ALA A 161 -11.35 7.21 -10.52
N TYR A 162 -10.25 7.69 -11.10
CA TYR A 162 -9.60 8.94 -10.68
C TYR A 162 -10.20 10.18 -11.32
N ALA A 163 -10.81 10.07 -12.51
CA ALA A 163 -11.20 11.21 -13.35
C ALA A 163 -12.10 12.23 -12.63
N SER A 164 -13.00 11.77 -11.77
CA SER A 164 -13.94 12.61 -11.01
C SER A 164 -13.40 13.09 -9.65
N GLY A 165 -12.15 12.75 -9.29
CA GLY A 165 -11.58 13.08 -7.98
C GLY A 165 -12.47 12.59 -6.83
N PRO A 166 -12.76 13.45 -5.82
CA PRO A 166 -13.58 13.07 -4.68
C PRO A 166 -15.09 13.07 -4.97
N ALA A 167 -15.51 13.51 -6.16
CA ALA A 167 -16.91 13.52 -6.54
C ALA A 167 -17.35 12.16 -7.11
N THR A 168 -18.66 11.94 -7.11
CA THR A 168 -19.29 10.88 -7.90
C THR A 168 -19.20 11.23 -9.38
N GLY A 169 -18.79 10.28 -10.22
CA GLY A 169 -18.59 10.49 -11.65
C GLY A 169 -17.52 9.57 -12.25
N GLY A 170 -17.42 9.56 -13.57
CA GLY A 170 -16.64 8.53 -14.27
C GLY A 170 -17.33 7.18 -14.10
N ASN A 171 -16.64 6.22 -13.48
CA ASN A 171 -17.17 4.90 -13.14
C ASN A 171 -17.22 4.65 -11.63
N LYS A 172 -17.25 5.72 -10.83
CA LYS A 172 -17.16 5.69 -9.37
C LYS A 172 -18.30 6.49 -8.73
N SER A 173 -19.05 5.89 -7.81
CA SER A 173 -20.08 6.57 -7.01
C SER A 173 -19.87 6.39 -5.51
N ARG A 174 -20.17 7.43 -4.73
CA ARG A 174 -20.05 7.42 -3.27
C ARG A 174 -21.15 6.57 -2.64
N ILE A 175 -20.78 5.66 -1.76
CA ILE A 175 -21.73 4.79 -1.04
C ILE A 175 -22.44 5.60 0.05
N THR A 176 -23.77 5.49 0.12
CA THR A 176 -24.62 6.21 1.07
C THR A 176 -25.19 5.31 2.16
N ALA A 177 -25.42 4.04 1.87
CA ALA A 177 -25.81 3.02 2.85
C ALA A 177 -25.50 1.61 2.34
N VAL A 178 -25.44 0.65 3.25
CA VAL A 178 -25.35 -0.78 2.96
C VAL A 178 -26.33 -1.55 3.85
N ALA A 179 -26.96 -2.58 3.30
CA ALA A 179 -27.86 -3.44 4.06
C ALA A 179 -27.65 -4.90 3.67
N ALA A 180 -27.46 -5.77 4.67
CA ALA A 180 -27.30 -7.20 4.45
C ALA A 180 -28.61 -7.82 3.92
N GLY A 181 -28.48 -8.74 2.98
CA GLY A 181 -29.57 -9.58 2.52
C GLY A 181 -30.06 -10.52 3.62
N ALA A 182 -31.36 -10.84 3.60
CA ALA A 182 -31.96 -11.82 4.49
C ALA A 182 -32.18 -13.16 3.77
N GLY A 183 -32.23 -14.25 4.52
CA GLY A 183 -32.57 -15.59 4.01
C GLY A 183 -31.38 -16.44 3.57
N PRO A 184 -31.64 -17.61 2.95
CA PRO A 184 -30.61 -18.62 2.65
C PRO A 184 -29.64 -18.24 1.53
N ASN A 185 -30.04 -17.32 0.64
CA ASN A 185 -29.19 -16.74 -0.41
C ASN A 185 -29.20 -15.21 -0.26
N PRO A 186 -28.48 -14.65 0.72
CA PRO A 186 -28.54 -13.23 1.01
C PRO A 186 -27.96 -12.43 -0.18
N GLU A 187 -28.78 -11.55 -0.74
CA GLU A 187 -28.37 -10.54 -1.73
C GLU A 187 -28.26 -9.20 -1.00
N ASP A 188 -27.05 -8.70 -0.81
CA ASP A 188 -26.82 -7.45 -0.09
C ASP A 188 -27.17 -6.26 -0.97
N ARG A 189 -27.65 -5.19 -0.34
CA ARG A 189 -27.98 -3.93 -0.99
C ARG A 189 -26.89 -2.91 -0.73
N ILE A 190 -26.46 -2.24 -1.80
CA ILE A 190 -25.52 -1.12 -1.74
C ILE A 190 -26.23 0.11 -2.32
N ASP A 191 -26.49 1.11 -1.48
CA ASP A 191 -26.99 2.42 -1.89
C ASP A 191 -25.82 3.37 -2.16
N PHE A 192 -25.94 4.18 -3.21
CA PHE A 192 -24.92 5.10 -3.66
C PHE A 192 -25.53 6.39 -4.24
N GLN A 193 -24.69 7.42 -4.39
CA GLN A 193 -25.12 8.67 -5.02
C GLN A 193 -25.50 8.44 -6.49
N SER A 194 -26.59 9.05 -6.95
CA SER A 194 -27.10 8.89 -8.31
C SER A 194 -25.99 8.94 -9.37
N LEU A 195 -25.80 7.84 -10.11
CA LEU A 195 -24.81 7.76 -11.18
C LEU A 195 -25.30 6.83 -12.30
N ALA A 196 -25.12 7.26 -13.55
CA ALA A 196 -25.22 6.38 -14.71
C ALA A 196 -23.85 5.77 -14.99
N PHE A 197 -23.64 4.52 -14.63
CA PHE A 197 -22.38 3.84 -14.94
C PHE A 197 -22.24 3.71 -16.46
N PRO A 198 -21.15 4.22 -17.08
CA PRO A 198 -21.07 4.29 -18.54
C PRO A 198 -20.89 2.94 -19.23
N LEU A 199 -20.25 1.98 -18.55
CA LEU A 199 -19.87 0.69 -19.12
C LEU A 199 -20.20 -0.45 -18.16
N ALA A 200 -20.65 -1.56 -18.72
CA ALA A 200 -20.91 -2.80 -18.00
C ALA A 200 -19.60 -3.55 -17.71
N SER A 201 -19.51 -4.21 -16.55
CA SER A 201 -18.46 -5.20 -16.32
C SER A 201 -18.84 -6.50 -17.04
N PRO A 202 -17.96 -7.13 -17.85
CA PRO A 202 -18.28 -8.37 -18.57
C PRO A 202 -18.73 -9.54 -17.68
N ASP A 203 -18.27 -9.58 -16.42
CA ASP A 203 -18.63 -10.59 -15.42
C ASP A 203 -19.61 -10.03 -14.36
N SER A 204 -20.22 -8.88 -14.64
CA SER A 204 -21.08 -8.11 -13.72
C SER A 204 -20.41 -7.79 -12.39
N ARG A 205 -19.10 -7.51 -12.38
CA ARG A 205 -18.34 -7.24 -11.14
C ARG A 205 -18.40 -5.78 -10.71
N PHE A 206 -18.36 -5.57 -9.41
CA PHE A 206 -18.09 -4.28 -8.79
C PHE A 206 -17.02 -4.40 -7.71
N GLN A 207 -16.35 -3.29 -7.43
CA GLN A 207 -15.41 -3.15 -6.33
C GLN A 207 -15.82 -1.99 -5.42
N ILE A 208 -15.52 -2.12 -4.15
CA ILE A 208 -15.68 -1.07 -3.16
C ILE A 208 -14.30 -0.58 -2.75
N VAL A 209 -14.06 0.70 -2.96
CA VAL A 209 -12.77 1.36 -2.79
C VAL A 209 -12.82 2.28 -1.58
N SER A 210 -11.87 2.10 -0.65
CA SER A 210 -11.75 2.93 0.56
C SER A 210 -11.12 4.29 0.29
N GLY A 211 -10.28 4.38 -0.74
CA GLY A 211 -9.61 5.60 -1.15
C GLY A 211 -8.20 5.34 -1.65
N PRO A 212 -7.41 6.41 -1.85
CA PRO A 212 -6.06 6.30 -2.35
C PRO A 212 -5.08 5.96 -1.22
N VAL A 213 -4.13 5.07 -1.53
CA VAL A 213 -2.97 4.76 -0.71
C VAL A 213 -1.71 5.10 -1.50
N SER A 214 -0.84 5.91 -0.90
CA SER A 214 0.45 6.30 -1.49
C SER A 214 1.62 5.78 -0.68
N TYR A 215 2.59 5.20 -1.36
CA TYR A 215 3.95 5.01 -0.86
C TYR A 215 4.80 6.17 -1.35
N VAL A 216 5.25 6.98 -0.41
CA VAL A 216 6.13 8.12 -0.66
C VAL A 216 7.53 7.73 -0.26
N CYS A 217 8.39 7.58 -1.25
CA CYS A 217 9.81 7.46 -1.01
C CYS A 217 10.50 8.80 -1.21
N ASP A 218 11.19 9.26 -0.18
CA ASP A 218 11.91 10.54 -0.18
C ASP A 218 13.35 10.33 0.30
N PRO A 219 14.32 10.22 -0.64
CA PRO A 219 15.74 10.12 -0.30
C PRO A 219 16.32 11.37 0.37
N ALA A 220 15.73 12.55 0.19
CA ALA A 220 16.20 13.79 0.82
C ALA A 220 15.80 13.83 2.31
N ALA A 221 14.56 13.40 2.63
CA ALA A 221 14.12 13.17 4.00
C ALA A 221 14.63 11.83 4.58
N GLN A 222 15.24 10.98 3.76
CA GLN A 222 15.69 9.63 4.09
C GLN A 222 14.58 8.71 4.62
N THR A 223 13.36 8.83 4.09
CA THR A 223 12.21 8.06 4.57
C THR A 223 11.43 7.35 3.47
N LEU A 224 10.82 6.23 3.85
CA LEU A 224 9.74 5.59 3.11
C LEU A 224 8.49 5.64 3.98
N THR A 225 7.43 6.30 3.50
CA THR A 225 6.18 6.48 4.25
C THR A 225 4.98 5.95 3.46
N ARG A 226 4.04 5.30 4.16
CA ARG A 226 2.70 4.97 3.64
C ARG A 226 1.75 6.10 4.04
N ARG A 227 0.94 6.59 3.12
CA ARG A 227 -0.08 7.63 3.33
C ARG A 227 -1.43 7.13 2.82
N TRP A 228 -2.50 7.41 3.53
CA TRP A 228 -3.86 6.97 3.18
C TRP A 228 -4.92 7.92 3.76
N GLY A 229 -6.17 7.79 3.31
CA GLY A 229 -7.28 8.59 3.84
C GLY A 229 -7.27 10.06 3.39
N TYR A 230 -6.55 10.37 2.31
CA TYR A 230 -6.68 11.65 1.61
C TYR A 230 -7.64 11.51 0.42
N ALA A 231 -8.04 12.63 -0.18
CA ALA A 231 -9.02 12.63 -1.25
C ALA A 231 -8.47 12.03 -2.56
N ILE A 232 -9.30 11.28 -3.27
CA ILE A 232 -9.02 10.85 -4.65
C ILE A 232 -8.87 12.10 -5.52
N SER A 233 -7.85 12.15 -6.37
CA SER A 233 -7.59 13.25 -7.30
C SER A 233 -7.32 12.71 -8.70
N ALA A 234 -7.78 13.42 -9.73
CA ALA A 234 -7.51 13.06 -11.13
C ALA A 234 -6.01 13.06 -11.42
N ALA A 235 -5.31 14.11 -11.01
CA ALA A 235 -3.84 14.15 -11.01
C ALA A 235 -3.29 13.54 -9.72
N GLN A 236 -2.26 12.68 -9.83
CA GLN A 236 -1.60 12.10 -8.67
C GLN A 236 -0.96 13.19 -7.81
N PRO A 237 -1.32 13.32 -6.53
CA PRO A 237 -0.69 14.29 -5.63
C PRO A 237 0.78 13.92 -5.33
N VAL A 238 1.69 14.89 -5.43
CA VAL A 238 3.13 14.71 -5.20
C VAL A 238 3.73 15.88 -4.38
N PRO A 239 3.79 15.80 -3.03
CA PRO A 239 3.29 14.73 -2.16
C PRO A 239 1.77 14.83 -1.89
N PRO A 240 1.12 13.73 -1.48
CA PRO A 240 -0.26 13.76 -1.03
C PRO A 240 -0.43 14.50 0.31
N ALA A 241 -1.44 15.37 0.35
CA ALA A 241 -1.79 16.20 1.50
C ALA A 241 -3.07 15.69 2.18
N GLY A 242 -3.12 15.82 3.51
CA GLY A 242 -4.20 15.28 4.34
C GLY A 242 -4.06 13.79 4.64
N GLY A 243 -5.09 13.23 5.28
CA GLY A 243 -5.13 11.83 5.67
C GLY A 243 -4.19 11.46 6.82
N ALA A 244 -3.90 10.16 6.92
CA ALA A 244 -2.99 9.57 7.89
C ALA A 244 -1.69 9.10 7.22
N SER A 245 -0.63 8.95 8.01
CA SER A 245 0.66 8.44 7.51
C SER A 245 1.35 7.53 8.52
N ALA A 246 2.18 6.61 8.02
CA ALA A 246 3.02 5.72 8.80
C ALA A 246 4.41 5.63 8.17
N LEU A 247 5.44 5.75 9.01
CA LEU A 247 6.82 5.55 8.62
C LEU A 247 7.12 4.05 8.51
N LEU A 248 7.68 3.62 7.38
CA LEU A 248 8.02 2.23 7.11
C LEU A 248 9.51 1.95 7.20
N ALA A 249 10.33 2.90 6.74
CA ALA A 249 11.78 2.79 6.82
C ALA A 249 12.41 4.18 6.93
N THR A 250 13.56 4.23 7.61
CA THR A 250 14.46 5.39 7.71
C THR A 250 15.81 5.04 7.09
N GLY A 251 16.62 6.07 6.79
CA GLY A 251 17.93 5.87 6.16
C GLY A 251 17.83 5.52 4.68
N VAL A 252 16.70 5.84 4.04
CA VAL A 252 16.53 5.62 2.60
C VAL A 252 17.48 6.54 1.84
N THR A 253 18.39 5.98 1.06
CA THR A 253 19.34 6.76 0.25
C THR A 253 19.07 6.66 -1.23
N GLN A 254 18.49 5.55 -1.68
CA GLN A 254 17.96 5.44 -3.02
C GLN A 254 16.65 4.67 -3.04
N CYS A 255 15.75 5.07 -3.93
CA CYS A 255 14.56 4.29 -4.21
C CYS A 255 13.94 4.59 -5.57
N SER A 256 13.26 3.59 -6.10
CA SER A 256 12.43 3.76 -7.29
C SER A 256 11.25 2.81 -7.26
N PHE A 257 10.14 3.30 -7.80
CA PHE A 257 8.98 2.50 -8.15
C PHE A 257 8.84 2.51 -9.67
N ALA A 258 8.46 1.38 -10.23
CA ALA A 258 8.06 1.28 -11.62
C ALA A 258 6.81 0.40 -11.72
N TYR A 259 5.90 0.77 -12.60
CA TYR A 259 4.68 0.01 -12.85
C TYR A 259 4.58 -0.33 -14.33
N ALA A 260 4.47 -1.63 -14.62
CA ALA A 260 4.24 -2.17 -15.96
C ALA A 260 2.81 -2.75 -16.01
N PRO A 261 1.81 -2.03 -16.54
CA PRO A 261 0.40 -2.43 -16.48
C PRO A 261 0.07 -3.68 -17.30
N ASN A 262 0.84 -3.97 -18.35
CA ASN A 262 0.55 -5.03 -19.32
C ASN A 262 1.63 -6.12 -19.36
N ALA A 263 2.28 -6.39 -18.22
CA ALA A 263 3.41 -7.31 -18.17
C ALA A 263 3.02 -8.77 -18.53
N VAL A 264 1.79 -9.20 -18.20
CA VAL A 264 1.28 -10.53 -18.58
C VAL A 264 -0.15 -10.43 -19.12
N ALA A 265 -0.29 -10.62 -20.43
CA ALA A 265 -1.57 -10.78 -21.14
C ALA A 265 -2.64 -9.70 -20.83
N GLN A 266 -2.23 -8.45 -20.53
CA GLN A 266 -3.09 -7.32 -20.12
C GLN A 266 -3.96 -7.54 -18.87
N ARG A 267 -3.86 -8.70 -18.22
CA ARG A 267 -4.65 -9.06 -17.03
C ARG A 267 -3.87 -8.89 -15.73
N ASN A 268 -2.54 -8.90 -15.79
CA ASN A 268 -1.69 -8.68 -14.64
C ASN A 268 -0.66 -7.59 -14.93
N GLY A 269 -0.57 -6.63 -14.01
CA GLY A 269 0.51 -5.66 -13.91
C GLY A 269 1.63 -6.14 -13.00
N ILE A 270 2.81 -5.52 -13.13
CA ILE A 270 3.94 -5.72 -12.22
C ILE A 270 4.36 -4.37 -11.65
N VAL A 271 4.42 -4.29 -10.32
CA VAL A 271 5.07 -3.21 -9.59
C VAL A 271 6.48 -3.67 -9.22
N SER A 272 7.49 -2.94 -9.66
CA SER A 272 8.88 -3.15 -9.28
C SER A 272 9.29 -2.11 -8.24
N ILE A 273 9.90 -2.59 -7.15
CA ILE A 273 10.34 -1.79 -6.01
C ILE A 273 11.85 -1.99 -5.87
N ARG A 274 12.59 -0.88 -5.88
CA ARG A 274 14.01 -0.86 -5.49
C ARG A 274 14.16 0.06 -4.30
N LEU A 275 14.75 -0.45 -3.23
CA LEU A 275 14.97 0.30 -1.98
C LEU A 275 16.41 0.10 -1.52
N GLN A 276 17.12 1.19 -1.28
CA GLN A 276 18.45 1.20 -0.68
C GLN A 276 18.41 1.95 0.64
N LEU A 277 18.77 1.26 1.71
CA LEU A 277 18.94 1.83 3.03
C LEU A 277 20.43 1.99 3.35
N SER A 278 20.77 3.01 4.12
CA SER A 278 22.11 3.19 4.64
C SER A 278 22.09 3.66 6.09
N GLN A 279 23.09 3.24 6.85
CA GLN A 279 23.35 3.75 8.19
C GLN A 279 24.84 3.95 8.40
N ALA A 280 25.23 5.08 8.97
CA ALA A 280 26.61 5.31 9.38
C ALA A 280 26.91 4.62 10.71
N ASP A 281 28.08 4.00 10.81
CA ASP A 281 28.66 3.56 12.08
C ASP A 281 29.21 4.75 12.88
N PRO A 282 29.56 4.57 14.17
CA PRO A 282 30.16 5.63 14.98
C PRO A 282 31.52 6.15 14.49
N SER A 283 32.20 5.41 13.61
CA SER A 283 33.46 5.80 12.95
C SER A 283 33.25 6.55 11.63
N GLY A 284 32.00 6.73 11.18
CA GLY A 284 31.64 7.39 9.93
C GLY A 284 31.61 6.48 8.69
N THR A 285 31.86 5.18 8.82
CA THR A 285 31.71 4.23 7.71
C THR A 285 30.24 4.01 7.44
N THR A 286 29.82 4.17 6.18
CA THR A 286 28.42 3.98 5.79
C THR A 286 28.17 2.56 5.33
N GLU A 287 27.33 1.83 6.05
CA GLU A 287 26.82 0.54 5.61
C GLU A 287 25.59 0.75 4.72
N ARG A 288 25.45 -0.09 3.68
CA ARG A 288 24.37 0.00 2.69
C ARG A 288 23.79 -1.37 2.37
N VAL A 289 22.47 -1.42 2.25
CA VAL A 289 21.73 -2.61 1.82
C VAL A 289 20.75 -2.19 0.72
N THR A 290 20.73 -2.94 -0.38
CA THR A 290 19.81 -2.72 -1.50
C THR A 290 18.93 -3.94 -1.69
N LEU A 291 17.61 -3.74 -1.64
CA LEU A 291 16.62 -4.75 -1.99
C LEU A 291 15.92 -4.39 -3.30
N PHE A 292 15.57 -5.44 -4.03
CA PHE A 292 14.70 -5.39 -5.19
C PHE A 292 13.59 -6.41 -5.03
N SER A 293 12.35 -6.01 -5.36
CA SER A 293 11.19 -6.90 -5.31
C SER A 293 10.20 -6.54 -6.40
N GLN A 294 9.42 -7.53 -6.81
CA GLN A 294 8.33 -7.37 -7.76
C GLN A 294 7.05 -7.94 -7.16
N ALA A 295 5.96 -7.19 -7.30
CA ALA A 295 4.63 -7.59 -6.88
C ALA A 295 3.71 -7.62 -8.10
N HIS A 296 2.93 -8.70 -8.22
CA HIS A 296 1.88 -8.79 -9.22
C HIS A 296 0.64 -8.03 -8.77
N VAL A 297 -0.03 -7.39 -9.72
CA VAL A 297 -1.29 -6.68 -9.52
C VAL A 297 -2.33 -7.23 -10.49
N SER A 298 -3.52 -7.58 -9.99
CA SER A 298 -4.63 -7.97 -10.84
C SER A 298 -5.18 -6.74 -11.55
N ASN A 299 -5.18 -6.77 -12.88
CA ASN A 299 -5.79 -5.77 -13.76
C ASN A 299 -7.06 -6.31 -14.42
N VAL A 300 -7.71 -7.30 -13.79
CA VAL A 300 -9.01 -7.82 -14.20
C VAL A 300 -10.12 -7.08 -13.43
N PRO A 301 -10.83 -6.13 -14.06
CA PRO A 301 -11.93 -5.39 -13.45
C PRO A 301 -13.20 -6.23 -13.25
#